data_AF-A0A817EKY2-F1
#
_entry.id   AF-A0A817EKY2-F1
#
_cell.length_a   1.000
_cell.length_b   1.000
_cell.length_c   1.000
_cell.angle_alpha   90.00
_cell.angle_beta   90.00
_cell.angle_gamma   90.00
#
_symmetry.space_group_name_H-M   'P 1'
#
loop_
_entity.id
_entity.type
_entity.pdbx_description
1 polymer ?
#
loop_
_entity_poly.entity_id
_entity_poly.type
_entity_poly.pdbx_seq_one_letter_code
_entity_poly.pdbx_strand_id
1 'polypeptide(L)'
;MNVLVDLLSNVPKTIIQDEIVSLLPILIRALASSNESVWPSALNSICDLIKSEPNRIVDHIDTLFSRLIALATYQKDMSIRITSLKCLKNLSNLPIHIIEPYRRHIIHLLKKCVDDRKRLVRRQAVETQMSW
;
A
#
# COMPACT_ATOMS: atom_id res chain seq x y z
N MET A 1 27.17 29.12 6.39
CA MET A 1 26.13 28.23 5.85
C MET A 1 26.37 26.78 6.30
N ASN A 2 26.70 26.52 7.58
CA ASN A 2 27.08 25.16 8.06
C ASN A 2 26.37 24.72 9.37
N VAL A 3 25.39 25.47 9.87
CA VAL A 3 24.70 25.10 11.13
C VAL A 3 23.86 23.81 10.97
N LEU A 4 23.40 23.54 9.75
CA LEU A 4 22.63 22.33 9.44
C LEU A 4 23.49 21.05 9.50
N VAL A 5 24.79 21.15 9.20
CA VAL A 5 25.71 20.00 9.15
C VAL A 5 26.21 19.64 10.55
N ASP A 6 26.44 20.62 11.41
CA ASP A 6 26.85 20.41 12.80
C ASP A 6 25.71 19.91 13.71
N LEU A 7 24.45 20.14 13.32
CA LEU A 7 23.31 19.55 14.01
C LEU A 7 23.18 18.05 13.72
N LEU A 8 23.57 17.61 12.52
CA LEU A 8 23.47 16.21 12.09
C LEU A 8 24.57 15.32 12.69
N SER A 9 25.69 15.89 13.15
CA SER A 9 26.81 15.14 13.73
C SER A 9 26.60 14.76 15.20
N ASN A 10 25.63 15.36 15.89
CA ASN A 10 25.31 15.10 17.31
C ASN A 10 23.98 14.36 17.54
N VAL A 11 23.23 14.06 16.49
CA VAL A 11 22.03 13.21 16.61
C VAL A 11 22.46 11.74 16.53
N PRO A 12 21.99 10.87 17.44
CA PRO A 12 22.23 9.44 17.33
C PRO A 12 21.86 8.96 15.93
N LYS A 13 22.81 8.33 15.22
CA LYS A 13 22.61 7.85 13.84
C LYS A 13 21.37 6.96 13.70
N THR A 14 20.95 6.33 14.79
CA THR A 14 19.72 5.54 14.91
C THR A 14 18.44 6.36 14.71
N ILE A 15 18.38 7.58 15.25
CA ILE A 15 17.21 8.47 15.12
C ILE A 15 17.13 9.07 13.72
N ILE A 16 18.29 9.43 13.14
CA ILE A 16 18.39 9.87 11.74
C ILE A 16 17.97 8.75 10.78
N GLN A 17 18.32 7.49 11.06
CA GLN A 17 17.93 6.35 10.23
C GLN A 17 16.42 6.11 10.24
N ASP A 18 15.76 6.24 11.38
CA ASP A 18 14.30 6.03 11.47
C ASP A 18 13.50 7.18 10.83
N GLU A 19 13.94 8.44 10.96
CA GLU A 19 13.23 9.59 10.37
C GLU A 19 13.53 9.81 8.87
N ILE A 20 14.69 9.36 8.37
CA ILE A 20 15.07 9.50 6.95
C ILE A 20 14.72 8.25 6.12
N VAL A 21 14.49 7.07 6.71
CA VAL A 21 14.42 5.78 5.96
C VAL A 21 13.10 5.02 6.18
N SER A 22 11.96 5.66 5.96
CA SER A 22 10.73 4.94 5.60
C SER A 22 10.28 5.31 4.19
N LEU A 23 10.50 4.39 3.24
CA LEU A 23 10.06 4.54 1.86
C LEU A 23 8.54 4.56 1.76
N LEU A 24 7.82 3.93 2.71
CA LEU A 24 6.39 3.74 2.62
C LEU A 24 5.59 5.07 2.61
N PRO A 25 5.80 6.04 3.52
CA PRO A 25 5.18 7.35 3.42
C PRO A 25 5.42 8.07 2.09
N ILE A 26 6.62 7.95 1.52
CA ILE A 26 6.97 8.55 0.22
C ILE A 26 6.16 7.87 -0.89
N LEU A 27 6.09 6.54 -0.88
CA LEU A 27 5.33 5.76 -1.85
C LEU A 27 3.83 6.04 -1.74
N ILE A 28 3.27 6.14 -0.53
CA ILE A 28 1.86 6.51 -0.31
C ILE A 28 1.58 7.91 -0.84
N ARG A 29 2.48 8.88 -0.61
CA ARG A 29 2.36 10.23 -1.20
C ARG A 29 2.47 10.21 -2.72
N ALA A 30 3.36 9.41 -3.29
CA ALA A 30 3.49 9.24 -4.74
C ALA A 30 2.20 8.69 -5.34
N LEU A 31 1.61 7.67 -4.70
CA LEU A 31 0.29 7.19 -5.06
C LEU A 31 -0.73 8.31 -4.97
N ALA A 32 -0.70 9.17 -3.95
CA ALA A 32 -1.61 10.30 -3.76
C ALA A 32 -1.44 11.49 -4.70
N SER A 33 -0.35 11.54 -5.45
CA SER A 33 -0.09 12.65 -6.38
C SER A 33 -1.02 12.63 -7.59
N SER A 34 -1.19 13.80 -8.23
CA SER A 34 -1.87 13.95 -9.52
C SER A 34 -1.07 13.35 -10.70
N ASN A 35 0.19 12.99 -10.48
CA ASN A 35 1.04 12.40 -11.49
C ASN A 35 0.80 10.88 -11.58
N GLU A 36 -0.23 10.47 -12.31
CA GLU A 36 -0.60 9.05 -12.46
C GLU A 36 0.54 8.17 -13.04
N SER A 37 1.50 8.77 -13.76
CA SER A 37 2.62 8.03 -14.35
C SER A 37 3.54 7.37 -13.31
N VAL A 38 3.58 7.87 -12.08
CA VAL A 38 4.43 7.28 -11.02
C VAL A 38 3.72 6.16 -10.24
N TRP A 39 2.40 6.02 -10.41
CA TRP A 39 1.61 5.08 -9.62
C TRP A 39 1.98 3.61 -9.84
N PRO A 40 2.24 3.12 -11.07
CA PRO A 40 2.57 1.71 -11.28
C PRO A 40 3.85 1.29 -10.54
N SER A 41 4.90 2.10 -10.63
CA SER A 41 6.17 1.86 -9.94
C SER A 41 5.98 1.90 -8.42
N ALA A 42 5.27 2.91 -7.91
CA ALA A 42 5.01 3.03 -6.48
C ALA A 42 4.17 1.88 -5.93
N LEU A 43 3.14 1.42 -6.67
CA LEU A 43 2.32 0.27 -6.31
C LEU A 43 3.14 -1.03 -6.24
N ASN A 44 4.02 -1.25 -7.22
CA ASN A 44 4.89 -2.43 -7.21
C ASN A 44 5.84 -2.40 -6.01
N SER A 45 6.48 -1.26 -5.74
CA SER A 45 7.36 -1.11 -4.58
C SER A 45 6.61 -1.32 -3.25
N ILE A 46 5.37 -0.84 -3.13
CA ILE A 46 4.52 -1.13 -1.97
C ILE A 46 4.19 -2.63 -1.87
N CYS A 47 3.86 -3.27 -2.99
CA CYS A 47 3.54 -4.70 -3.03
C CYS A 47 4.72 -5.56 -2.55
N ASP A 48 5.93 -5.19 -2.97
CA ASP A 48 7.16 -5.85 -2.56
C ASP A 48 7.46 -5.59 -1.08
N LEU A 49 7.29 -4.34 -0.62
CA LEU A 49 7.51 -3.97 0.79
C LEU A 49 6.57 -4.70 1.74
N ILE A 50 5.29 -4.90 1.37
CA ILE A 50 4.33 -5.67 2.17
C ILE A 50 4.83 -7.10 2.41
N LYS A 51 5.50 -7.70 1.42
CA LYS A 51 6.02 -9.06 1.51
C LYS A 51 7.34 -9.13 2.27
N SER A 52 8.23 -8.17 2.04
CA SER A 52 9.59 -8.21 2.60
C SER A 52 9.65 -7.68 4.03
N GLU A 53 8.86 -6.65 4.35
CA GLU A 53 8.95 -5.89 5.60
C GLU A 53 7.54 -5.63 6.20
N PRO A 54 6.74 -6.67 6.50
CA PRO A 54 5.35 -6.52 6.94
C PRO A 54 5.20 -5.63 8.19
N ASN A 55 6.17 -5.66 9.10
CA ASN A 55 6.15 -4.84 10.31
C ASN A 55 6.16 -3.33 10.02
N ARG A 56 6.83 -2.90 8.94
CA ARG A 56 6.87 -1.49 8.51
C ARG A 56 5.55 -1.00 7.94
N ILE A 57 4.65 -1.92 7.60
CA ILE A 57 3.33 -1.59 7.05
C ILE A 57 2.35 -1.20 8.15
N VAL A 58 2.50 -1.78 9.35
CA VAL A 58 1.50 -1.71 10.44
C VAL A 58 1.18 -0.26 10.81
N ASP A 59 2.20 0.59 10.95
CA ASP A 59 2.04 2.00 11.36
C ASP A 59 1.33 2.87 10.31
N HIS A 60 1.23 2.40 9.06
CA HIS A 60 0.64 3.14 7.95
C HIS A 60 -0.58 2.43 7.35
N ILE A 61 -1.06 1.38 8.01
CA ILE A 61 -1.99 0.43 7.42
C ILE A 61 -3.34 1.07 7.05
N ASP A 62 -3.85 2.00 7.87
CA ASP A 62 -5.09 2.76 7.60
C ASP A 62 -5.02 3.54 6.28
N THR A 63 -3.95 4.33 6.14
CA THR A 63 -3.73 5.16 4.96
C THR A 63 -3.47 4.31 3.72
N LEU A 64 -2.75 3.21 3.89
CA LEU A 64 -2.45 2.29 2.80
C LEU A 64 -3.71 1.57 2.33
N PHE A 65 -4.55 1.04 3.24
CA PHE A 65 -5.81 0.40 2.88
C PHE A 65 -6.72 1.33 2.10
N SER A 66 -6.96 2.53 2.63
CA SER A 66 -7.79 3.54 1.99
C SER A 66 -7.30 3.83 0.57
N ARG A 67 -5.97 3.92 0.39
CA ARG A 67 -5.39 4.17 -0.93
C ARG A 67 -5.54 2.98 -1.88
N LEU A 68 -5.23 1.77 -1.42
CA LEU A 68 -5.30 0.56 -2.25
C LEU A 68 -6.74 0.26 -2.67
N ILE A 69 -7.72 0.49 -1.80
CA ILE A 69 -9.15 0.35 -2.10
C ILE A 69 -9.56 1.29 -3.25
N ALA A 70 -9.17 2.58 -3.15
CA ALA A 70 -9.48 3.55 -4.20
C ALA A 70 -8.89 3.12 -5.55
N LEU A 71 -7.63 2.65 -5.54
CA LEU A 71 -6.94 2.21 -6.75
C LEU A 71 -7.46 0.87 -7.30
N ALA A 72 -7.96 -0.02 -6.44
CA ALA A 72 -8.58 -1.30 -6.85
C ALA A 72 -9.87 -1.11 -7.68
N THR A 73 -10.46 0.09 -7.66
CA THR A 73 -11.63 0.45 -8.48
C THR A 73 -11.34 1.54 -9.51
N TYR A 74 -10.05 1.83 -9.76
CA TYR A 74 -9.60 2.87 -10.67
C TYR A 74 -9.98 2.57 -12.13
N GLN A 75 -10.80 3.43 -12.74
CA GLN A 75 -11.46 3.11 -14.01
C GLN A 75 -10.53 3.11 -15.22
N LYS A 76 -9.50 3.97 -15.22
CA LYS A 76 -8.69 4.23 -16.42
C LYS A 76 -7.69 3.11 -16.73
N ASP A 77 -7.21 2.41 -15.69
CA ASP A 77 -6.13 1.44 -15.87
C ASP A 77 -6.45 0.08 -15.20
N MET A 78 -6.31 -0.99 -15.97
CA MET A 78 -6.49 -2.36 -15.48
C MET A 78 -5.33 -2.85 -14.61
N SER A 79 -4.10 -2.51 -14.98
CA SER A 79 -2.89 -2.91 -14.27
C SER A 79 -2.89 -2.35 -12.85
N ILE A 80 -3.24 -1.06 -12.70
CA ILE A 80 -3.38 -0.40 -11.38
C ILE A 80 -4.38 -1.16 -10.50
N ARG A 81 -5.57 -1.52 -11.03
CA ARG A 81 -6.58 -2.29 -10.29
C ARG A 81 -6.04 -3.65 -9.85
N ILE A 82 -5.42 -4.40 -10.77
CA ILE A 82 -4.86 -5.73 -10.49
C ILE A 82 -3.77 -5.65 -9.41
N THR A 83 -2.81 -4.74 -9.55
CA THR A 83 -1.70 -4.62 -8.59
C THR A 83 -2.23 -4.18 -7.22
N SER A 84 -3.21 -3.29 -7.17
CA SER A 84 -3.84 -2.88 -5.90
C SER A 84 -4.54 -4.05 -5.20
N LEU A 85 -5.27 -4.89 -5.94
CA LEU A 85 -5.88 -6.10 -5.41
C LEU A 85 -4.82 -7.10 -4.90
N LYS A 86 -3.69 -7.25 -5.61
CA LYS A 86 -2.56 -8.06 -5.14
C LYS A 86 -1.98 -7.54 -3.83
N CYS A 87 -1.82 -6.22 -3.68
CA CYS A 87 -1.38 -5.62 -2.42
C CYS A 87 -2.37 -5.92 -1.30
N LEU A 88 -3.67 -5.73 -1.53
CA LEU A 88 -4.73 -6.07 -0.56
C LEU A 88 -4.68 -7.54 -0.17
N LYS A 89 -4.48 -8.46 -1.13
CA LYS A 89 -4.31 -9.89 -0.84
C LYS A 89 -3.09 -10.14 0.03
N ASN A 90 -1.95 -9.49 -0.22
CA ASN A 90 -0.75 -9.70 0.60
C ASN A 90 -0.93 -9.17 2.03
N LEU A 91 -1.71 -8.09 2.20
CA LEU A 91 -2.02 -7.54 3.53
C LEU A 91 -2.83 -8.52 4.40
N SER A 92 -3.59 -9.46 3.82
CA SER A 92 -4.31 -10.46 4.61
C SER A 92 -3.39 -11.47 5.33
N ASN A 93 -2.08 -11.46 5.02
CA ASN A 93 -1.09 -12.30 5.68
C ASN A 93 -0.50 -11.64 6.95
N LEU A 94 -0.85 -10.40 7.26
CA LEU A 94 -0.47 -9.75 8.51
C LEU A 94 -1.17 -10.42 9.71
N PRO A 95 -0.66 -10.25 10.95
CA PRO A 95 -1.27 -10.84 12.14
C PRO A 95 -2.76 -10.52 12.25
N ILE A 96 -3.58 -11.51 12.61
CA ILE A 96 -5.05 -11.42 12.60
C ILE A 96 -5.61 -10.19 13.33
N HIS A 97 -5.03 -9.86 14.49
CA HIS A 97 -5.48 -8.71 15.30
C HIS A 97 -5.25 -7.35 14.61
N ILE A 98 -4.29 -7.28 13.67
CA ILE A 98 -4.03 -6.09 12.85
C ILE A 98 -5.07 -5.96 11.74
N ILE A 99 -5.45 -7.07 11.09
CA ILE A 99 -6.28 -7.03 9.88
C ILE A 99 -7.78 -7.12 10.16
N GLU A 100 -8.18 -7.72 11.27
CA GLU A 100 -9.59 -7.95 11.61
C GLU A 100 -10.45 -6.67 11.63
N PRO A 101 -9.96 -5.51 12.11
CA PRO A 101 -10.71 -4.25 12.05
C PRO A 101 -11.14 -3.84 10.62
N TYR A 102 -10.38 -4.25 9.61
CA TYR A 102 -10.59 -3.87 8.20
C TYR A 102 -11.41 -4.88 7.41
N ARG A 103 -11.54 -6.13 7.90
CA ARG A 103 -12.12 -7.25 7.17
C ARG A 103 -13.48 -6.93 6.55
N ARG A 104 -14.42 -6.42 7.35
CA ARG A 104 -15.78 -6.09 6.87
C ARG A 104 -15.77 -5.05 5.76
N HIS A 105 -14.94 -4.01 5.91
CA HIS A 105 -14.84 -2.93 4.94
C HIS A 105 -14.26 -3.44 3.62
N ILE A 106 -13.17 -4.21 3.69
CA ILE A 106 -12.51 -4.79 2.52
C ILE A 106 -13.44 -5.74 1.77
N ILE A 107 -14.10 -6.69 2.47
CA ILE A 107 -15.04 -7.62 1.84
C ILE A 107 -16.18 -6.87 1.14
N HIS A 108 -16.73 -5.83 1.77
CA HIS A 108 -17.78 -5.02 1.16
C HIS A 108 -17.31 -4.37 -0.14
N LEU A 109 -16.12 -3.78 -0.15
CA LEU A 109 -15.57 -3.10 -1.33
C LEU A 109 -15.16 -4.06 -2.44
N LEU A 110 -14.63 -5.23 -2.09
CA LEU A 110 -14.26 -6.27 -3.05
C LEU A 110 -15.45 -6.77 -3.86
N LYS A 111 -16.69 -6.65 -3.36
CA LYS A 111 -17.91 -6.96 -4.13
C LYS A 111 -17.96 -6.18 -5.46
N LYS A 112 -17.52 -4.91 -5.46
CA LYS A 112 -17.46 -4.12 -6.70
C LYS A 112 -16.37 -4.63 -7.65
N CYS A 113 -15.27 -5.13 -7.12
CA CYS A 113 -14.14 -5.63 -7.91
C CYS A 113 -14.40 -7.02 -8.50
N VAL A 114 -15.23 -7.86 -7.88
CA VAL A 114 -15.61 -9.17 -8.46
C VAL A 114 -16.56 -9.01 -9.65
N ASP A 115 -17.27 -7.88 -9.75
CA ASP A 115 -18.12 -7.51 -10.89
C ASP A 115 -17.38 -6.65 -11.93
N ASP A 116 -16.04 -6.59 -11.86
CA ASP A 116 -15.25 -5.76 -12.77
C ASP A 116 -15.44 -6.14 -14.25
N ARG A 117 -15.46 -5.15 -15.14
CA ARG A 117 -15.60 -5.37 -16.60
C ARG A 117 -14.52 -6.27 -17.21
N LYS A 118 -13.32 -6.36 -16.62
CA LYS A 118 -12.21 -7.17 -17.13
C LYS A 118 -12.08 -8.49 -16.36
N ARG A 119 -12.10 -9.63 -17.09
CA ARG A 119 -11.95 -10.98 -16.52
C ARG A 119 -10.74 -11.14 -15.60
N LEU A 120 -9.59 -10.56 -15.97
CA LEU A 120 -8.36 -10.65 -15.16
C LEU A 120 -8.48 -9.94 -13.82
N VAL A 121 -9.20 -8.82 -13.78
CA VAL A 121 -9.47 -8.09 -12.53
C VAL A 121 -10.40 -8.91 -11.65
N ARG A 122 -11.49 -9.45 -12.21
CA ARG A 122 -12.42 -10.32 -11.47
C ARG A 122 -11.71 -11.51 -10.84
N ARG A 123 -10.83 -12.19 -11.61
CA ARG A 123 -10.04 -13.31 -11.09
C ARG A 123 -9.20 -12.89 -9.88
N GLN A 124 -8.46 -11.78 -10.00
CA GLN A 124 -7.65 -11.28 -8.89
C GLN A 124 -8.52 -10.85 -7.70
N ALA A 125 -9.70 -10.27 -7.93
CA ALA A 125 -10.62 -9.85 -6.89
C ALA A 125 -11.17 -11.04 -6.10
N VAL A 126 -11.57 -12.12 -6.77
CA VAL A 126 -12.02 -13.36 -6.13
C VAL A 126 -10.91 -13.97 -5.29
N GLU A 127 -9.68 -14.08 -5.82
CA GLU A 127 -8.54 -14.58 -5.04
C GLU A 127 -8.25 -13.72 -3.80
N THR A 128 -8.39 -12.40 -3.95
CA THR A 128 -8.21 -11.46 -2.84
C THR A 128 -9.31 -11.70 -1.80
N GLN A 129 -10.58 -11.75 -2.21
CA GLN A 129 -11.71 -11.99 -1.31
C GLN A 129 -11.60 -13.31 -0.55
N MET A 130 -11.09 -14.37 -1.18
CA MET A 130 -10.88 -15.67 -0.51
C MET A 130 -9.76 -15.66 0.55
N SER A 131 -8.86 -14.68 0.49
CA SER A 131 -7.77 -14.53 1.47
C SER A 131 -8.18 -13.68 2.68
N TRP A 132 -9.28 -12.93 2.53
CA TRP A 132 -9.88 -12.01 3.52
C TRP A 132 -11.12 -12.61 4.17
#